data_AF-A0A1H6LRD7-F1
#
_entry.id   AF-A0A1H6LRD7-F1
#
_cell.length_a   1.000
_cell.length_b   1.000
_cell.length_c   1.000
_cell.angle_alpha   90.00
_cell.angle_beta   90.00
_cell.angle_gamma   90.00
#
_symmetry.space_group_name_H-M   'P 1'
#
loop_
_entity.id
_entity.type
_entity.pdbx_description
1 polymer ?
#
loop_
_entity_poly.entity_id
_entity_poly.type
_entity_poly.pdbx_seq_one_letter_code
_entity_poly.pdbx_strand_id
1 'polypeptide(L)' 'MQQSPELPDEVPVADAVEQQREPSEPPVDEEASAAPRDNPPLEASPADWQEQLGTVELDPDDGPIDD' A
#
# COMPACT_ATOMS: atom_id res chain seq x y z
N MET A 1 -20.92 -25.21 8.59
CA MET A 1 -20.29 -24.00 8.01
C MET A 1 -21.42 -23.04 7.73
N GLN A 2 -21.49 -21.94 8.48
CA GLN A 2 -22.56 -20.94 8.30
C GLN A 2 -22.30 -20.25 6.96
N GLN A 3 -23.21 -20.39 5.99
CA GLN A 3 -23.15 -19.63 4.75
C GLN A 3 -23.29 -18.16 5.11
N SER A 4 -22.24 -17.36 4.89
CA SER A 4 -22.36 -15.91 4.95
C SER A 4 -23.44 -15.50 3.96
N PRO A 5 -24.40 -14.63 4.34
CA PRO A 5 -25.37 -14.11 3.39
C PRO A 5 -24.60 -13.53 2.20
N GLU A 6 -25.03 -13.88 0.98
CA GLU A 6 -24.48 -13.36 -0.26
C GLU A 6 -24.81 -11.86 -0.31
N LEU A 7 -23.95 -11.05 0.30
CA LEU A 7 -24.07 -9.60 0.23
C LEU A 7 -23.87 -9.20 -1.23
N PRO A 8 -24.72 -8.33 -1.80
CA PRO A 8 -24.52 -7.83 -3.13
C PRO A 8 -23.18 -7.06 -3.18
N ASP A 9 -22.47 -7.19 -4.29
CA ASP A 9 -21.15 -6.56 -4.52
C ASP A 9 -21.22 -5.01 -4.56
N GLU A 10 -22.43 -4.46 -4.54
CA GLU A 10 -22.65 -3.02 -4.47
C GLU A 10 -22.27 -2.46 -3.10
N VAL A 11 -21.44 -1.42 -3.10
CA VAL A 11 -21.21 -0.61 -1.91
C VAL A 11 -22.49 0.19 -1.58
N PRO A 12 -22.84 0.38 -0.29
CA PRO A 12 -23.98 1.21 0.08
C PRO A 12 -23.88 2.63 -0.50
N VAL A 13 -25.01 3.23 -0.85
CA VAL A 13 -25.06 4.58 -1.46
C VAL A 13 -24.31 5.63 -0.63
N ALA A 14 -24.35 5.52 0.70
CA ALA A 14 -23.62 6.42 1.59
C ALA A 14 -22.09 6.31 1.40
N ASP A 15 -21.58 5.08 1.33
CA ASP A 15 -20.16 4.77 1.11
C ASP A 15 -19.72 5.25 -0.28
N ALA A 16 -20.53 5.00 -1.31
CA ALA A 16 -20.28 5.48 -2.67
C ALA A 16 -20.20 7.02 -2.77
N VAL A 17 -20.98 7.74 -1.96
CA VAL A 17 -20.94 9.21 -1.89
C VAL A 17 -19.68 9.68 -1.16
N GLU A 18 -19.29 9.01 -0.07
CA GLU A 18 -18.05 9.32 0.65
C GLU A 18 -16.81 9.08 -0.21
N GLN A 19 -16.78 8.00 -1.00
CA GLN A 19 -15.69 7.68 -1.92
C GLN A 19 -15.59 8.67 -3.11
N GLN A 20 -16.71 9.29 -3.49
CA GLN A 20 -16.75 10.33 -4.52
C GLN A 20 -16.44 11.72 -3.98
N ARG A 21 -16.24 11.87 -2.67
CA ARG A 21 -15.89 13.16 -2.08
C ARG A 21 -14.50 13.56 -2.54
N GLU A 22 -14.34 14.83 -2.91
CA GLU A 22 -13.01 15.38 -3.21
C GLU A 22 -12.07 15.11 -2.03
N PRO A 23 -10.85 14.60 -2.28
CA PRO A 23 -9.89 14.35 -1.22
C PRO A 23 -9.65 15.67 -0.49
N SER A 24 -9.88 15.64 0.82
CA SER A 24 -9.52 16.77 1.68
C SER A 24 -8.01 16.98 1.62
N GLU A 25 -7.58 18.20 1.96
CA GLU A 25 -6.16 18.53 2.08
C GLU A 25 -5.41 17.41 2.80
N PRO A 26 -4.36 16.83 2.18
CA PRO A 26 -3.70 15.67 2.73
C PRO A 26 -3.19 16.02 4.14
N PRO A 27 -3.34 15.11 5.12
CA PRO A 27 -2.71 15.34 6.41
C PRO A 27 -1.22 15.59 6.19
N VAL A 28 -0.65 16.52 6.96
CA VAL A 28 0.81 16.70 6.97
C VAL A 28 1.40 15.33 7.27
N ASP A 29 2.18 14.81 6.34
CA ASP A 29 2.79 13.50 6.46
C ASP A 29 3.91 13.59 7.51
N GLU A 30 3.54 13.38 8.77
CA GLU A 30 4.49 13.38 9.89
C GLU A 30 5.51 12.24 9.76
N GLU A 31 5.19 11.19 8.99
CA GLU A 31 6.10 10.11 8.61
C GLU A 31 7.06 10.46 7.47
N ALA A 32 6.86 11.54 6.71
CA ALA A 32 7.77 11.96 5.64
C ALA A 32 9.13 12.40 6.19
N SER A 33 9.16 12.76 7.47
CA SER A 33 10.40 13.04 8.22
C SER A 33 11.01 11.79 8.86
N ALA A 34 10.32 10.63 8.82
CA ALA A 34 10.86 9.39 9.33
C ALA A 34 11.95 8.90 8.38
N ALA A 35 13.19 8.93 8.86
CA ALA A 35 14.28 8.27 8.18
C ALA A 35 13.97 6.76 8.06
N PRO A 36 14.42 6.10 6.98
CA PRO A 36 14.30 4.65 6.85
C PRO A 36 14.83 3.98 8.12
N ARG A 37 14.06 3.05 8.69
CA ARG A 37 14.50 2.31 9.87
C ARG A 37 15.69 1.44 9.47
N ASP A 38 16.82 1.69 10.12
CA ASP A 38 18.03 0.87 9.98
C ASP A 38 17.80 -0.57 10.48
N ASN A 39 16.79 -0.76 11.34
CA ASN A 39 16.43 -2.05 11.89
C ASN A 39 15.23 -2.69 11.17
N PRO A 40 15.27 -4.01 10.94
CA PRO A 40 14.16 -4.75 10.34
C PRO A 40 12.90 -4.72 11.22
N PRO A 41 11.71 -4.89 10.63
CA PRO A 41 10.51 -5.20 11.39
C PRO A 41 10.68 -6.53 12.14
N LEU A 42 9.94 -6.73 13.25
CA LEU A 42 10.07 -7.92 14.11
C LEU A 42 9.78 -9.24 13.38
N GLU A 43 9.02 -9.18 12.29
CA GLU A 43 8.64 -10.33 11.46
C GLU A 43 9.74 -10.74 10.49
N ALA A 44 10.67 -9.82 10.16
CA ALA A 44 11.77 -10.07 9.25
C ALA A 44 13.06 -10.37 10.00
N SER A 45 13.80 -11.37 9.54
CA SER A 45 15.17 -11.59 10.00
C SER A 45 16.09 -10.48 9.48
N PRO A 46 17.16 -10.11 10.21
CA PRO A 46 18.09 -9.07 9.76
C PRO A 46 18.72 -9.35 8.38
N ALA A 47 18.98 -10.61 8.06
CA ALA A 47 19.53 -10.99 6.76
C ALA A 47 18.53 -10.73 5.62
N ASP A 48 17.28 -11.18 5.79
CA ASP A 48 16.21 -11.00 4.80
C ASP A 48 15.94 -9.50 4.52
N TRP A 49 15.96 -8.69 5.58
CA TRP A 49 15.81 -7.23 5.44
C TRP A 49 16.94 -6.57 4.66
N GLN A 50 18.18 -7.00 4.87
CA GLN A 50 19.31 -6.47 4.10
C GLN A 50 19.21 -6.81 2.62
N GLU A 51 18.72 -8.01 2.28
CA GLU A 51 18.49 -8.41 0.89
C GLU A 51 17.39 -7.53 0.25
N GLN A 52 16.34 -7.20 1.00
CA GLN A 52 15.25 -6.31 0.55
C GLN A 52 15.69 -4.86 0.30
N LEU A 53 16.67 -4.37 1.07
CA LEU A 53 17.24 -3.04 0.87
C LEU A 53 18.23 -2.98 -0.31
N GLY A 54 18.58 -4.14 -0.89
CA GLY A 54 19.41 -4.22 -2.08
C GLY A 54 18.75 -3.52 -3.28
N THR A 55 19.55 -2.82 -4.08
CA THR A 55 19.07 -2.28 -5.36
C THR A 55 18.77 -3.42 -6.32
N VAL A 56 17.53 -3.51 -6.79
CA VAL A 56 17.16 -4.40 -7.89
C VAL A 56 17.55 -3.71 -9.21
N GLU A 57 18.32 -4.40 -10.05
CA GLU A 57 18.60 -3.94 -11.41
C GLU A 57 17.31 -4.09 -12.23
N LEU A 58 16.66 -2.97 -12.59
CA LEU A 58 15.55 -3.00 -13.54
C LEU A 58 16.11 -3.21 -14.95
N ASP A 59 15.53 -4.16 -15.67
CA ASP A 59 15.84 -4.37 -17.09
C ASP A 59 15.32 -3.18 -17.91
N PRO A 60 16.10 -2.63 -18.87
CA PRO A 60 15.66 -1.49 -19.67
C PRO A 60 14.48 -1.81 -20.62
N ASP A 61 14.16 -3.07 -20.87
CA ASP A 61 12.96 -3.52 -21.59
C ASP A 61 11.71 -3.53 -20.68
N ASP A 62 11.88 -3.49 -19.35
CA ASP A 62 10.85 -3.17 -18.35
C ASP A 62 10.59 -1.64 -18.37
N GLY A 63 10.28 -1.13 -19.56
CA GLY A 63 9.86 0.25 -19.75
C GLY A 63 8.59 0.54 -18.95
N PRO A 64 8.24 1.82 -18.76
CA PRO A 64 6.96 2.17 -18.15
C PRO A 64 5.85 1.47 -18.91
N ILE A 65 5.06 0.66 -18.21
CA ILE A 65 3.81 0.09 -18.75
C ILE A 65 2.98 1.29 -19.22
N ASP A 66 2.82 1.42 -20.53
CA ASP A 66 1.98 2.44 -21.15
C ASP A 66 0.52 2.15 -20.74
N ASP A 67 -0.09 3.06 -19.98
CA ASP A 67 -1.49 3.02 -19.51
C ASP A 67 -2.48 3.37 -20.64
#